data_AF-A0A831PPR4-F1
#
_entry.id   AF-A0A831PPR4-F1
#
_cell.length_a   1.000
_cell.length_b   1.000
_cell.length_c   1.000
_cell.angle_alpha   90.00
_cell.angle_beta   90.00
_cell.angle_gamma   90.00
#
_symmetry.space_group_name_H-M   'P 1'
#
loop_
_entity.id
_entity.type
_entity.pdbx_description
1 polymer ?
#
loop_
_entity_poly.entity_id
_entity_poly.type
_entity_poly.pdbx_seq_one_letter_code
_entity_poly.pdbx_strand_id
1 'polypeptide(L)'
;MKKERRDFIKMMTASALTASLGPLRILGRENSPESLKNNISQKSTVEEALSNMQKYGSCCTGVLATYSPELGIEKDLAAGLGRGMAGGIGGLGHVCGAVSGAVLVIGLKATNSDNIDDMTAGLKTMDTVKEFVSKFEEKHSTIMCRDLIGHDISTAEKREAAMKANAYANCSEFVASAVTILDEMFGQEETQRGIGSSRARKDQS
;
A
#
# COMPACT_ATOMS: atom_id res chain seq x y z
N MET A 1 -17.20 -23.83 18.88
CA MET A 1 -17.21 -22.81 17.81
C MET A 1 -17.56 -23.32 16.40
N LYS A 2 -18.00 -24.58 16.17
CA LYS A 2 -18.49 -25.06 14.85
C LYS A 2 -20.02 -25.28 14.78
N LYS A 3 -20.74 -25.01 15.88
CA LYS A 3 -22.19 -25.28 16.02
C LYS A 3 -23.03 -24.06 15.61
N GLU A 4 -22.63 -22.86 16.01
CA GLU A 4 -23.38 -21.61 15.77
C GLU A 4 -23.46 -21.17 14.29
N ARG A 5 -22.51 -21.62 13.45
CA ARG A 5 -22.54 -21.32 12.00
C ARG A 5 -23.56 -22.15 11.21
N ARG A 6 -24.04 -23.25 11.79
CA ARG A 6 -24.99 -24.18 11.14
C ARG A 6 -26.45 -23.78 11.37
N ASP A 7 -26.70 -23.04 12.44
CA ASP A 7 -28.04 -22.59 12.82
C ASP A 7 -28.45 -21.33 12.04
N PHE A 8 -27.48 -20.48 11.67
CA PHE A 8 -27.75 -19.28 10.85
C PHE A 8 -28.21 -19.60 9.41
N ILE A 9 -27.72 -20.70 8.83
CA ILE A 9 -28.06 -21.10 7.46
C ILE A 9 -29.49 -21.68 7.38
N LYS A 10 -30.00 -22.28 8.45
CA LYS A 10 -31.37 -22.81 8.50
C LYS A 10 -32.45 -21.73 8.63
N MET A 11 -32.09 -20.53 9.08
CA MET A 11 -33.05 -19.44 9.32
C MET A 11 -33.45 -18.71 8.03
N MET A 12 -32.67 -18.83 6.95
CA MET A 12 -32.87 -18.07 5.70
C MET A 12 -33.68 -18.80 4.61
N THR A 13 -34.01 -20.09 4.79
CA THR A 13 -34.70 -20.89 3.75
C THR A 13 -36.22 -21.00 3.94
N ALA A 14 -36.80 -20.34 4.95
CA ALA A 14 -38.23 -20.37 5.21
C ALA A 14 -38.88 -19.00 4.93
N SER A 15 -39.02 -18.66 3.65
CA SER A 15 -40.00 -17.65 3.17
C SER A 15 -40.26 -17.84 1.68
N ALA A 16 -40.81 -19.00 1.33
CA ALA A 16 -41.58 -19.15 0.10
C ALA A 16 -42.99 -18.60 0.35
N LEU A 17 -43.16 -17.27 0.19
CA LEU A 17 -44.48 -16.69 0.03
C LEU A 17 -44.86 -16.69 -1.44
N THR A 18 -45.98 -17.35 -1.69
CA THR A 18 -46.76 -17.42 -2.91
C THR A 18 -47.24 -16.04 -3.37
N ALA A 19 -47.03 -15.69 -4.63
CA ALA A 19 -47.91 -14.77 -5.36
C ALA A 19 -47.93 -15.13 -6.85
N SER A 20 -49.14 -15.42 -7.35
CA SER A 20 -49.45 -15.81 -8.72
C SER A 20 -49.87 -14.61 -9.59
N LEU A 21 -49.79 -14.77 -10.92
CA LEU A 21 -50.44 -13.96 -11.99
C LEU A 21 -49.80 -12.57 -12.22
N GLY A 22 -49.37 -12.12 -13.40
CA GLY A 22 -49.42 -12.58 -14.79
C GLY A 22 -48.51 -11.67 -15.66
N PRO A 23 -48.48 -11.78 -17.00
CA PRO A 23 -47.45 -11.13 -17.82
C PRO A 23 -47.87 -9.72 -18.26
N LEU A 24 -47.09 -8.70 -17.87
CA LEU A 24 -47.21 -7.35 -18.46
C LEU A 24 -45.98 -7.06 -19.35
N ARG A 25 -46.23 -7.07 -20.66
CA ARG A 25 -45.37 -6.47 -21.69
C ARG A 25 -45.14 -4.99 -21.35
N ILE A 26 -43.89 -4.60 -21.14
CA ILE A 26 -43.45 -3.22 -21.36
C ILE A 26 -42.38 -3.25 -22.44
N LEU A 27 -42.75 -2.75 -23.62
CA LEU A 27 -41.83 -2.33 -24.67
C LEU A 27 -41.05 -1.13 -24.12
N GLY A 28 -39.76 -1.32 -23.89
CA GLY A 28 -38.90 -0.27 -23.35
C GLY A 28 -37.44 -0.50 -23.75
N ARG A 29 -37.11 -0.03 -24.95
CA ARG A 29 -35.82 0.54 -25.38
C ARG A 29 -34.56 -0.03 -24.69
N GLU A 30 -33.84 -0.90 -25.41
CA GLU A 30 -32.46 -1.26 -25.09
C GLU A 30 -31.58 0.00 -25.17
N ASN A 31 -31.36 0.64 -24.03
CA ASN A 31 -30.22 1.53 -23.88
C ASN A 31 -29.04 0.66 -23.45
N SER A 32 -28.11 0.47 -24.39
CA SER A 32 -26.80 -0.16 -24.18
C SER A 32 -26.13 0.39 -22.90
N PRO A 33 -25.53 -0.46 -22.04
CA PRO A 33 -24.83 -0.05 -20.83
C PRO A 33 -23.43 0.54 -21.11
N GLU A 34 -23.31 1.38 -22.13
CA GLU A 34 -22.03 1.92 -22.63
C GLU A 34 -21.73 3.35 -22.14
N SER A 35 -22.34 3.79 -21.02
CA SER A 35 -22.13 5.17 -20.51
C SER A 35 -21.95 5.30 -19.00
N LEU A 36 -21.77 4.20 -18.25
CA LEU A 36 -21.40 4.25 -16.83
C LEU A 36 -19.89 4.06 -16.58
N LYS A 37 -19.04 4.30 -17.60
CA LYS A 37 -17.58 4.24 -17.46
C LYS A 37 -16.95 5.63 -17.32
N ASN A 38 -17.51 6.50 -16.49
CA ASN A 38 -16.89 7.79 -16.16
C ASN A 38 -17.38 8.24 -14.78
N ASN A 39 -16.78 7.66 -13.74
CA ASN A 39 -16.60 8.22 -12.39
C ASN A 39 -16.07 7.13 -11.43
N ILE A 40 -15.01 6.41 -11.84
CA ILE A 40 -14.15 5.79 -10.84
C ILE A 40 -13.34 6.96 -10.30
N SER A 41 -13.76 7.49 -9.15
CA SER A 41 -12.97 8.45 -8.37
C SER A 41 -11.58 7.83 -8.19
N GLN A 42 -10.59 8.31 -8.97
CA GLN A 42 -9.23 7.80 -8.86
C GLN A 42 -8.76 8.13 -7.45
N LYS A 43 -8.55 7.08 -6.66
CA LYS A 43 -8.11 7.19 -5.28
C LYS A 43 -6.67 7.68 -5.30
N SER A 44 -6.34 8.69 -4.52
CA SER A 44 -4.97 9.18 -4.41
C SER A 44 -4.04 8.11 -3.81
N THR A 45 -2.75 8.13 -4.15
CA THR A 45 -1.74 7.22 -3.60
C THR A 45 -1.74 7.24 -2.06
N VAL A 46 -1.92 8.42 -1.47
CA VAL A 46 -2.03 8.61 -0.01
C VAL A 46 -3.25 7.88 0.56
N GLU A 47 -4.43 8.07 -0.02
CA GLU A 47 -5.65 7.38 0.44
C GLU A 47 -5.51 5.86 0.33
N GLU A 48 -4.86 5.36 -0.73
CA GLU A 48 -4.59 3.94 -0.87
C GLU A 48 -3.66 3.43 0.23
N ALA A 49 -2.57 4.13 0.51
CA ALA A 49 -1.63 3.76 1.55
C ALA A 49 -2.24 3.75 2.95
N LEU A 50 -3.09 4.73 3.27
CA LEU A 50 -3.82 4.77 4.53
C LEU A 50 -4.82 3.62 4.64
N SER A 51 -5.51 3.29 3.54
CA SER A 51 -6.43 2.15 3.49
C SER A 51 -5.70 0.81 3.65
N ASN A 52 -4.52 0.65 3.05
CA ASN A 52 -3.68 -0.53 3.20
C ASN A 52 -3.12 -0.61 4.63
N MET A 53 -2.66 0.50 5.20
CA MET A 53 -2.21 0.57 6.60
C MET A 53 -3.32 0.13 7.55
N GLN A 54 -4.55 0.63 7.37
CA GLN A 54 -5.70 0.26 8.20
C GLN A 54 -6.06 -1.22 8.05
N LYS A 55 -6.09 -1.74 6.81
CA LYS A 55 -6.41 -3.15 6.53
C LYS A 55 -5.41 -4.11 7.16
N TYR A 56 -4.12 -3.81 7.07
CA TYR A 56 -3.05 -4.74 7.44
C TYR A 56 -2.35 -4.41 8.77
N GLY A 57 -2.61 -3.25 9.37
CA GLY A 57 -2.12 -2.86 10.70
C GLY A 57 -0.64 -2.52 10.78
N SER A 58 -0.02 -2.06 9.68
CA SER A 58 1.41 -1.69 9.65
C SER A 58 1.65 -0.53 8.69
N CYS A 59 2.43 0.47 9.11
CA CYS A 59 2.83 1.59 8.26
C CYS A 59 3.66 1.12 7.05
N CYS A 60 4.58 0.16 7.26
CA CYS A 60 5.41 -0.39 6.20
C CYS A 60 4.57 -1.12 5.16
N THR A 61 3.60 -1.91 5.61
CA THR A 61 2.65 -2.57 4.71
C THR A 61 1.80 -1.53 3.97
N GLY A 62 1.34 -0.47 4.65
CA GLY A 62 0.60 0.61 4.01
C GLY A 62 1.33 1.20 2.81
N VAL A 63 2.62 1.52 2.97
CA VAL A 63 3.46 2.04 1.89
C VAL A 63 3.73 0.96 0.84
N LEU A 64 4.32 -0.18 1.21
CA LEU A 64 4.79 -1.19 0.25
C LEU A 64 3.64 -1.81 -0.57
N ALA A 65 2.49 -2.08 0.05
CA ALA A 65 1.32 -2.64 -0.64
C ALA A 65 0.67 -1.66 -1.62
N THR A 66 0.94 -0.36 -1.48
CA THR A 66 0.45 0.66 -2.41
C THR A 66 1.23 0.66 -3.71
N TYR A 67 2.56 0.51 -3.62
CA TYR A 67 3.44 0.44 -4.78
C TYR A 67 3.57 -0.97 -5.38
N SER A 68 3.05 -2.00 -4.70
CA SER A 68 3.23 -3.40 -5.13
C SER A 68 2.79 -3.68 -6.58
N PRO A 69 1.70 -3.09 -7.12
CA PRO A 69 1.31 -3.28 -8.52
C PRO A 69 2.38 -2.81 -9.52
N GLU A 70 2.98 -1.65 -9.28
CA GLU A 70 4.06 -1.10 -10.12
C GLU A 70 5.35 -1.92 -10.03
N LEU A 71 5.56 -2.55 -8.88
CA LEU A 71 6.73 -3.38 -8.60
C LEU A 71 6.56 -4.84 -9.08
N GLY A 72 5.38 -5.20 -9.60
CA GLY A 72 5.08 -6.59 -9.99
C GLY A 72 5.01 -7.56 -8.80
N ILE A 73 4.66 -7.07 -7.61
CA ILE A 73 4.58 -7.86 -6.37
C ILE A 73 3.12 -7.99 -5.93
N GLU A 74 2.73 -9.22 -5.61
CA GLU A 74 1.41 -9.51 -5.04
C GLU A 74 1.19 -8.77 -3.72
N LYS A 75 0.00 -8.18 -3.56
CA LYS A 75 -0.29 -7.26 -2.45
C LYS A 75 -0.20 -7.92 -1.08
N ASP A 76 -0.58 -9.19 -0.96
CA ASP A 76 -0.48 -9.95 0.28
C ASP A 76 0.97 -10.36 0.60
N LEU A 77 1.82 -10.57 -0.42
CA LEU A 77 3.25 -10.77 -0.23
C LEU A 77 3.90 -9.47 0.27
N ALA A 78 3.60 -8.34 -0.37
CA ALA A 78 4.01 -7.01 0.11
C ALA A 78 3.55 -6.75 1.56
N ALA A 79 2.32 -7.15 1.90
CA ALA A 79 1.80 -7.04 3.25
C ALA A 79 2.58 -7.90 4.25
N GLY A 80 2.90 -9.15 3.90
CA GLY A 80 3.71 -10.05 4.71
C GLY A 80 5.11 -9.49 4.97
N LEU A 81 5.79 -9.00 3.94
CA LEU A 81 7.13 -8.38 4.04
C LEU A 81 7.12 -7.20 5.02
N GLY A 82 6.12 -6.32 4.92
CA GLY A 82 6.00 -5.14 5.79
C GLY A 82 5.52 -5.43 7.22
N ARG A 83 4.97 -6.63 7.49
CA ARG A 83 4.34 -6.92 8.79
C ARG A 83 5.35 -6.99 9.93
N GLY A 84 6.53 -7.56 9.70
CA GLY A 84 7.61 -7.64 10.70
C GLY A 84 8.15 -6.26 11.14
N MET A 85 7.90 -5.23 10.33
CA MET A 85 8.36 -3.87 10.57
C MET A 85 7.40 -3.06 11.46
N ALA A 86 6.26 -3.62 11.86
CA ALA A 86 5.29 -2.92 12.71
C ALA A 86 5.91 -2.47 14.04
N GLY A 87 5.59 -1.24 14.47
CA GLY A 87 6.26 -0.60 15.61
C GLY A 87 7.75 -0.29 15.38
N GLY A 88 8.23 -0.40 14.13
CA GLY A 88 9.58 -0.09 13.70
C GLY A 88 10.60 -1.21 13.91
N ILE A 89 10.32 -2.39 13.32
CA ILE A 89 10.93 -3.69 13.63
C ILE A 89 10.47 -4.20 14.99
N GLY A 90 9.47 -5.07 14.97
CA GLY A 90 9.03 -5.88 16.10
C GLY A 90 8.53 -5.13 17.35
N GLY A 91 8.21 -3.84 17.25
CA GLY A 91 7.87 -3.01 18.41
C GLY A 91 9.07 -2.56 19.23
N LEU A 92 10.27 -2.57 18.67
CA LEU A 92 11.46 -2.04 19.34
C LEU A 92 11.55 -0.51 19.27
N GLY A 93 10.73 0.16 18.46
CA GLY A 93 10.77 1.61 18.33
C GLY A 93 12.03 2.12 17.61
N HIS A 94 12.59 1.34 16.68
CA HIS A 94 13.70 1.74 15.81
C HIS A 94 13.18 2.43 14.56
N VAL A 95 13.71 2.11 13.37
CA VAL A 95 13.34 2.76 12.11
C VAL A 95 11.83 2.69 11.88
N CYS A 96 11.22 3.84 11.58
CA CYS A 96 9.80 4.00 11.30
C CYS A 96 9.32 3.02 10.22
N GLY A 97 8.14 2.45 10.40
CA GLY A 97 7.56 1.53 9.42
C GLY A 97 7.31 2.19 8.06
N ALA A 98 6.87 3.46 8.02
CA ALA A 98 6.65 4.17 6.76
C ALA A 98 7.96 4.35 5.99
N VAL A 99 9.03 4.76 6.68
CA VAL A 99 10.39 4.88 6.13
C VAL A 99 10.89 3.53 5.63
N SER A 100 10.74 2.48 6.43
CA SER A 100 11.13 1.12 6.05
C SER A 100 10.43 0.66 4.77
N GLY A 101 9.12 0.91 4.65
CA GLY A 101 8.36 0.60 3.44
C GLY A 101 8.86 1.35 2.23
N ALA A 102 9.18 2.64 2.39
CA ALA A 102 9.73 3.46 1.31
C ALA A 102 11.12 2.99 0.85
N VAL A 103 12.00 2.59 1.77
CA VAL A 103 13.31 2.02 1.43
C VAL A 103 13.16 0.75 0.60
N LEU A 104 12.20 -0.12 0.94
CA LEU A 104 11.91 -1.32 0.14
C LEU A 104 11.41 -0.95 -1.26
N VAL A 105 10.52 0.05 -1.36
CA VAL A 105 10.03 0.56 -2.67
C VAL A 105 11.19 1.10 -3.51
N ILE A 106 12.06 1.92 -2.92
CA ILE A 106 13.23 2.50 -3.62
C ILE A 106 14.15 1.39 -4.15
N GLY A 107 14.47 0.39 -3.34
CA GLY A 107 15.29 -0.74 -3.77
C GLY A 107 14.70 -1.48 -4.97
N LEU A 108 13.39 -1.74 -4.93
CA LEU A 108 12.67 -2.45 -5.99
C LEU A 108 12.43 -1.60 -7.24
N LYS A 109 12.43 -0.26 -7.14
CA LYS A 109 12.39 0.64 -8.31
C LYS A 109 13.77 0.83 -8.94
N ALA A 110 14.84 0.82 -8.14
CA ALA A 110 16.20 1.08 -8.60
C ALA A 110 16.92 -0.15 -9.17
N THR A 111 16.46 -1.36 -8.84
CA THR A 111 17.13 -2.62 -9.21
C THR A 111 16.18 -3.63 -9.85
N ASN A 112 16.73 -4.55 -10.64
CA ASN A 112 16.05 -5.67 -11.26
C ASN A 112 17.05 -6.83 -11.50
N SER A 113 16.62 -7.89 -12.21
CA SER A 113 17.46 -9.07 -12.48
C SER A 113 18.77 -8.76 -13.21
N ASP A 114 18.82 -7.67 -13.96
CA ASP A 114 19.92 -7.37 -14.86
C ASP A 114 21.02 -6.54 -14.20
N ASN A 115 20.74 -5.95 -13.03
CA ASN A 115 21.67 -5.05 -12.33
C ASN A 115 21.76 -5.27 -10.81
N ILE A 116 21.17 -6.34 -10.27
CA ILE A 116 21.16 -6.61 -8.81
C ILE A 116 22.56 -6.85 -8.24
N ASP A 117 23.50 -7.32 -9.07
CA ASP A 117 24.92 -7.54 -8.75
C ASP A 117 25.82 -6.38 -9.17
N ASP A 118 25.26 -5.33 -9.78
CA ASP A 118 26.00 -4.12 -10.15
C ASP A 118 26.18 -3.20 -8.94
N MET A 119 27.43 -3.02 -8.54
CA MET A 119 27.83 -2.10 -7.47
C MET A 119 27.36 -0.65 -7.73
N THR A 120 27.32 -0.21 -8.98
CA THR A 120 26.89 1.15 -9.34
C THR A 120 25.40 1.33 -9.08
N ALA A 121 24.56 0.36 -9.46
CA ALA A 121 23.14 0.34 -9.14
C ALA A 121 22.91 0.31 -7.62
N GLY A 122 23.71 -0.47 -6.88
CA GLY A 122 23.70 -0.51 -5.42
C GLY A 122 24.02 0.85 -4.78
N LEU A 123 25.09 1.52 -5.22
CA LEU A 123 25.47 2.86 -4.73
C LEU A 123 24.37 3.89 -5.01
N LYS A 124 23.82 3.89 -6.23
CA LYS A 124 22.72 4.78 -6.61
C LYS A 124 21.49 4.56 -5.74
N THR A 125 21.14 3.31 -5.44
CA THR A 125 20.02 2.98 -4.54
C THR A 125 20.24 3.58 -3.15
N MET A 126 21.45 3.47 -2.60
CA MET A 126 21.79 4.06 -1.30
C MET A 126 21.69 5.59 -1.31
N ASP A 127 22.11 6.24 -2.39
CA ASP A 127 22.01 7.70 -2.50
C ASP A 127 20.55 8.16 -2.62
N THR A 128 19.72 7.44 -3.38
CA THR A 128 18.26 7.68 -3.42
C THR A 128 17.61 7.49 -2.05
N VAL A 129 18.01 6.47 -1.29
CA VAL A 129 17.52 6.28 0.09
C VAL A 129 17.94 7.43 1.00
N LYS A 130 19.18 7.93 0.90
CA LYS A 130 19.64 9.09 1.69
C LYS A 130 18.82 10.34 1.37
N GLU A 131 18.52 10.58 0.09
CA GLU A 131 17.67 11.69 -0.33
C GLU A 131 16.26 11.57 0.26
N PHE A 132 15.64 10.39 0.15
CA PHE A 132 14.33 10.12 0.76
C PHE A 132 14.35 10.39 2.27
N VAL A 133 15.36 9.88 2.98
CA VAL A 133 15.50 10.06 4.43
C VAL A 133 15.66 11.53 4.78
N SER A 134 16.50 12.28 4.05
CA SER A 134 16.65 13.74 4.25
C SER A 134 15.32 14.47 4.15
N LYS A 135 14.55 14.22 3.08
CA LYS A 135 13.23 14.83 2.89
C LYS A 135 12.24 14.45 3.99
N PHE A 136 12.30 13.22 4.48
CA PHE A 136 11.46 12.77 5.59
C PHE A 136 11.84 13.46 6.90
N GLU A 137 13.14 13.57 7.20
CA GLU A 137 13.67 14.22 8.40
C GLU A 137 13.48 15.74 8.38
N GLU A 138 13.51 16.38 7.22
CA GLU A 138 13.14 17.81 7.08
C GLU A 138 11.72 18.08 7.58
N LYS A 139 10.81 17.11 7.42
CA LYS A 139 9.41 17.23 7.85
C LYS A 139 9.16 16.72 9.26
N HIS A 140 9.88 15.68 9.69
CA HIS A 140 9.57 14.93 10.92
C HIS A 140 10.74 14.84 11.92
N SER A 141 11.87 15.49 11.64
CA SER A 141 13.11 15.57 12.44
C SER A 141 13.88 14.27 12.68
N THR A 142 13.26 13.09 12.57
CA THR A 142 13.90 11.79 12.82
C THR A 142 13.18 10.67 12.07
N ILE A 143 13.88 9.57 11.84
CA ILE A 143 13.28 8.32 11.34
C ILE A 143 13.01 7.29 12.45
N MET A 144 13.33 7.59 13.71
CA MET A 144 13.10 6.68 14.84
C MET A 144 11.65 6.72 15.30
N CYS A 145 10.97 5.57 15.19
CA CYS A 145 9.56 5.37 15.54
C CYS A 145 9.25 5.85 16.96
N ARG A 146 10.08 5.50 17.95
CA ARG A 146 9.87 5.90 19.35
C ARG A 146 9.90 7.42 19.54
N ASP A 147 10.75 8.11 18.78
CA ASP A 147 10.92 9.56 18.88
C ASP A 147 9.78 10.26 18.14
N LEU A 148 9.39 9.74 16.98
CA LEU A 148 8.24 10.22 16.19
C LEU A 148 6.92 10.14 16.96
N ILE A 149 6.69 9.05 17.71
CA ILE A 149 5.47 8.87 18.51
C ILE A 149 5.63 9.38 19.95
N GLY A 150 6.84 9.82 20.34
CA GLY A 150 7.16 10.31 21.69
C GLY A 150 7.04 9.28 22.81
N HIS A 151 7.10 7.97 22.49
CA HIS A 151 6.91 6.88 23.46
C HIS A 151 7.87 5.72 23.21
N ASP A 152 8.44 5.20 24.28
CA ASP A 152 9.09 3.89 24.27
C ASP A 152 8.02 2.79 24.22
N ILE A 153 8.21 1.79 23.36
CA ILE A 153 7.27 0.69 23.10
C ILE A 153 7.95 -0.68 23.17
N SER A 154 9.19 -0.73 23.65
CA SER A 154 10.08 -1.90 23.66
C SER A 154 9.62 -3.06 24.55
N THR A 155 8.72 -2.81 25.52
CA THR A 155 8.11 -3.85 26.36
C THR A 155 6.60 -3.88 26.18
N ALA A 156 5.95 -4.95 26.64
CA ALA A 156 4.49 -5.08 26.55
C ALA A 156 3.76 -3.98 27.33
N GLU A 157 4.22 -3.68 28.56
CA GLU A 157 3.63 -2.67 29.45
C GLU A 157 3.74 -1.28 28.84
N LYS A 158 4.93 -0.95 28.30
CA LYS A 158 5.19 0.34 27.65
C LYS A 158 4.35 0.52 26.39
N ARG A 159 4.22 -0.53 25.59
CA ARG A 159 3.36 -0.55 24.40
C ARG A 159 1.89 -0.34 24.75
N GLU A 160 1.40 -0.99 25.81
CA GLU A 160 0.03 -0.80 26.28
C GLU A 160 -0.20 0.66 26.75
N ALA A 161 0.77 1.24 27.48
CA ALA A 161 0.70 2.64 27.88
C ALA A 161 0.66 3.59 26.68
N ALA A 162 1.49 3.35 25.65
CA ALA A 162 1.48 4.13 24.41
C ALA A 162 0.13 4.02 23.67
N MET A 163 -0.50 2.84 23.65
CA MET A 163 -1.85 2.68 23.08
C MET A 163 -2.90 3.50 23.86
N LYS A 164 -2.88 3.45 25.20
CA LYS A 164 -3.79 4.24 26.05
C LYS A 164 -3.59 5.74 25.88
N ALA A 165 -2.37 6.18 25.61
CA ALA A 165 -2.00 7.57 25.34
C ALA A 165 -2.28 8.01 23.90
N ASN A 166 -2.81 7.12 23.03
CA ASN A 166 -3.03 7.38 21.61
C ASN A 166 -1.75 7.80 20.86
N ALA A 167 -0.59 7.27 21.26
CA ALA A 167 0.71 7.65 20.71
C ALA A 167 0.84 7.43 19.19
N TYR A 168 0.07 6.50 18.63
CA TYR A 168 0.12 6.14 17.20
C TYR A 168 -0.76 7.05 16.31
N ALA A 169 -1.39 8.09 16.86
CA ALA A 169 -2.31 8.97 16.12
C ALA A 169 -1.68 9.58 14.86
N ASN A 170 -0.41 9.97 14.93
CA ASN A 170 0.31 10.63 13.83
C ASN A 170 0.89 9.65 12.80
N CYS A 171 0.73 8.33 13.00
CA CYS A 171 1.29 7.35 12.07
C CYS A 171 0.72 7.47 10.64
N SER A 172 -0.53 7.94 10.49
CA SER A 172 -1.12 8.24 9.18
C SER A 172 -0.38 9.37 8.47
N GLU A 173 0.07 10.40 9.17
CA GLU A 173 0.82 11.52 8.60
C GLU A 173 2.21 11.10 8.13
N PHE A 174 2.85 10.18 8.85
CA PHE A 174 4.14 9.61 8.45
C PHE A 174 4.00 8.76 7.18
N VAL A 175 2.93 7.95 7.08
CA VAL A 175 2.63 7.17 5.87
C VAL A 175 2.33 8.09 4.69
N ALA A 176 1.47 9.11 4.89
CA ALA A 176 1.15 10.08 3.86
C ALA A 176 2.41 10.79 3.35
N SER A 177 3.27 11.23 4.26
CA SER A 177 4.52 11.92 3.90
C SER A 177 5.47 11.00 3.13
N ALA A 178 5.66 9.75 3.57
CA ALA A 178 6.51 8.80 2.87
C ALA A 178 6.03 8.55 1.43
N VAL A 179 4.72 8.41 1.24
CA VAL A 179 4.13 8.21 -0.09
C VAL A 179 4.27 9.45 -0.95
N THR A 180 3.99 10.64 -0.42
CA THR A 180 4.15 11.90 -1.17
C THR A 180 5.61 12.10 -1.61
N ILE A 181 6.58 11.85 -0.74
CA ILE A 181 8.00 11.97 -1.09
C ILE A 181 8.38 10.98 -2.20
N LEU A 182 7.90 9.74 -2.13
CA LEU A 182 8.12 8.75 -3.19
C LEU A 182 7.49 9.17 -4.52
N ASP A 183 6.26 9.67 -4.49
CA ASP A 183 5.57 10.20 -5.67
C ASP A 183 6.32 11.40 -6.27
N GLU A 184 6.89 12.28 -5.45
CA GLU A 184 7.73 13.39 -5.93
C GLU A 184 9.04 12.90 -6.57
N MET A 185 9.65 11.86 -6.00
CA MET A 185 10.92 11.29 -6.49
C MET A 185 10.75 10.45 -7.77
N PHE A 186 9.60 9.76 -7.94
CA PHE A 186 9.39 8.79 -9.02
C PHE A 186 8.21 9.10 -9.95
N GLY A 187 7.29 9.99 -9.59
CA GLY A 187 6.06 10.30 -10.34
C GLY A 187 6.25 11.08 -11.64
N GLN A 188 7.48 11.21 -12.14
CA GLN A 188 7.79 11.88 -13.42
C GLN A 188 8.07 10.90 -14.58
N GLU A 189 8.00 9.58 -14.34
CA GLU A 189 8.41 8.58 -15.34
C GLU A 189 7.44 8.40 -16.54
N GLU A 190 6.23 8.94 -16.47
CA GLU A 190 5.23 8.81 -17.56
C GLU A 190 5.52 9.71 -18.77
N THR A 191 6.38 10.74 -18.64
CA THR A 191 6.64 11.68 -19.75
C THR A 191 7.74 11.18 -20.71
N GLN A 192 8.59 10.24 -20.31
CA GLN A 192 9.77 9.85 -21.11
C GLN A 192 9.71 8.43 -21.71
N ARG A 193 8.79 7.55 -21.29
CA ARG A 193 8.63 6.21 -21.90
C ARG A 193 7.69 6.17 -23.11
N GLY A 194 7.08 7.31 -23.47
CA GLY A 194 6.22 7.46 -24.65
C GLY A 194 6.94 7.85 -25.95
N ILE A 195 8.25 8.11 -25.92
CA ILE A 195 9.03 8.47 -27.11
C ILE A 195 10.25 7.56 -27.22
N GLY A 196 10.10 6.45 -27.95
CA GLY A 196 11.22 5.75 -28.56
C GLY A 196 11.60 4.40 -27.96
N SER A 197 10.90 3.34 -28.37
CA SER A 197 11.54 2.03 -28.56
C SER A 197 10.87 1.26 -29.70
N SER A 198 11.07 1.74 -30.93
CA SER A 198 11.05 0.88 -32.10
C SER A 198 12.47 0.35 -32.31
N ARG A 199 12.87 -0.68 -31.55
CA ARG A 199 14.04 -1.47 -31.96
C ARG A 199 13.58 -2.58 -32.89
N ALA A 200 13.90 -2.34 -34.15
CA ALA A 200 13.66 -3.17 -35.31
C ALA A 200 14.18 -4.60 -35.13
N ARG A 201 13.40 -5.55 -35.66
CA ARG A 201 13.86 -6.86 -36.06
C ARG A 201 15.00 -6.71 -37.08
N LYS A 202 16.10 -7.42 -36.83
CA LYS A 202 17.02 -7.98 -37.84
C LYS A 202 17.33 -9.36 -37.28
N ASP A 203 16.68 -10.44 -37.68
CA ASP A 203 16.80 -11.17 -38.94
C ASP A 203 18.09 -10.90 -39.75
N GLN A 204 18.95 -11.92 -39.77
CA GLN A 204 20.02 -12.29 -40.72
C GLN A 204 20.89 -13.33 -39.99
N SER A 205 20.79 -14.63 -40.29
CA SER A 205 21.30 -15.38 -41.47
C SER A 205 22.53 -16.18 -41.07
#